data_AF-A0A2K0UBJ5-F1
#
_entry.id   AF-A0A2K0UBJ5-F1
#
_cell.length_a   1.000
_cell.length_b   1.000
_cell.length_c   1.000
_cell.angle_alpha   90.00
_cell.angle_beta   90.00
_cell.angle_gamma   90.00
#
_symmetry.space_group_name_H-M   'P 1'
#
loop_
_entity.id
_entity.type
_entity.pdbx_description
1 polymer ?
#
loop_
_entity_poly.entity_id
_entity_poly.type
_entity_poly.pdbx_seq_one_letter_code
_entity_poly.pdbx_strand_id
1 'polypeptide(L)'
;MIMALFEYLISDLEAGWLQHSQGLERLLEIRGPESMSSLPCLTILESVRPSIIFSALLLRQNTILASPDWKTLPWVNHAGRKDAMQLLIDILADCPGLFALRESLPATSAQLERRSALHQLEEKAYAILNSLYTWKQSLGISPWTEVPSPSSTPEVKDLEGLSTPIWQTVYHFDSLYQANIMSLYHGAIILVSRLCLGIQLELDENKCEEIRASINMAGIAICRSMDYHMERRGDDISSLFILFPLRMAFDAVGIDNAEIGSWLKAILQQIYSGSAGRWATARYLLDIQPLSNNPTPA
;
A
#
# COMPACT_ATOMS: atom_id res chain seq x y z
N MET A 1 9.73 3.18 -21.57
CA MET A 1 10.90 2.49 -20.99
C MET A 1 12.22 3.24 -21.27
N ILE A 2 12.55 3.61 -22.51
CA ILE A 2 13.79 4.38 -22.81
C ILE A 2 13.73 5.84 -22.29
N MET A 3 12.57 6.50 -22.31
CA MET A 3 12.40 7.85 -21.70
C MET A 3 12.56 7.86 -20.17
N ALA A 4 12.06 6.83 -19.49
CA ALA A 4 12.26 6.64 -18.04
C ALA A 4 13.73 6.35 -17.70
N LEU A 5 14.47 5.71 -18.61
CA LEU A 5 15.92 5.53 -18.53
C LEU A 5 16.70 6.85 -18.76
N PHE A 6 16.17 7.76 -19.58
CA PHE A 6 16.77 9.08 -19.84
C PHE A 6 16.56 10.05 -18.67
N GLU A 7 15.39 10.07 -18.05
CA GLU A 7 15.19 10.82 -16.80
C GLU A 7 16.00 10.24 -15.63
N TYR A 8 16.13 8.90 -15.57
CA TYR A 8 16.98 8.19 -14.61
C TYR A 8 18.49 8.49 -14.75
N LEU A 9 18.96 8.96 -15.92
CA LEU A 9 20.38 9.27 -16.15
C LEU A 9 20.72 10.76 -16.00
N ILE A 10 19.74 11.68 -16.07
CA ILE A 10 20.02 13.11 -16.28
C ILE A 10 19.21 14.07 -15.38
N SER A 11 18.14 13.65 -14.68
CA SER A 11 17.29 14.62 -13.96
C SER A 11 17.37 14.50 -12.44
N ASP A 12 17.77 15.59 -11.78
CA ASP A 12 17.69 15.82 -10.32
C ASP A 12 16.23 16.08 -9.84
N LEU A 13 15.21 15.82 -10.65
CA LEU A 13 13.80 16.02 -10.27
C LEU A 13 13.26 14.81 -9.52
N GLU A 14 13.39 14.92 -8.20
CA GLU A 14 12.92 13.99 -7.18
C GLU A 14 11.42 13.58 -7.30
N ALA A 15 10.60 14.28 -8.12
CA ALA A 15 9.18 13.99 -8.39
C ALA A 15 8.84 13.44 -9.80
N GLY A 16 9.83 13.16 -10.67
CA GLY A 16 9.60 12.78 -12.08
C GLY A 16 8.73 11.52 -12.28
N TRP A 17 8.81 10.56 -11.36
CA TRP A 17 8.03 9.32 -11.44
C TRP A 17 6.50 9.52 -11.32
N LEU A 18 6.06 10.54 -10.58
CA LEU A 18 4.63 10.89 -10.45
C LEU A 18 4.11 11.44 -11.79
N GLN A 19 4.84 12.38 -12.39
CA GLN A 19 4.49 12.96 -13.69
C GLN A 19 4.50 11.88 -14.79
N HIS A 20 5.46 10.97 -14.75
CA HIS A 20 5.50 9.80 -15.63
C HIS A 20 4.30 8.88 -15.45
N SER A 21 3.91 8.59 -14.21
CA SER A 21 2.76 7.72 -13.93
C SER A 21 1.46 8.34 -14.42
N GLN A 22 1.26 9.65 -14.21
CA GLN A 22 0.11 10.38 -14.76
C GLN A 22 0.11 10.45 -16.28
N GLY A 23 1.27 10.73 -16.89
CA GLY A 23 1.42 10.74 -18.34
C GLY A 23 1.11 9.38 -18.96
N LEU A 24 1.55 8.30 -18.31
CA LEU A 24 1.28 6.94 -18.74
C LEU A 24 -0.20 6.58 -18.61
N GLU A 25 -0.84 6.92 -17.48
CA GLU A 25 -2.28 6.75 -17.32
C GLU A 25 -3.05 7.48 -18.42
N ARG A 26 -2.65 8.71 -18.76
CA ARG A 26 -3.28 9.48 -19.83
C ARG A 26 -3.10 8.83 -21.20
N LEU A 27 -1.94 8.23 -21.47
CA LEU A 27 -1.71 7.48 -22.71
C LEU A 27 -2.60 6.24 -22.78
N LEU A 28 -2.74 5.50 -21.67
CA LEU A 28 -3.65 4.35 -21.57
C LEU A 28 -5.10 4.78 -21.80
N GLU A 29 -5.53 5.88 -21.19
CA GLU A 29 -6.88 6.43 -21.36
C GLU A 29 -7.19 6.75 -22.83
N ILE A 30 -6.27 7.43 -23.54
CA ILE A 30 -6.43 7.74 -24.97
C ILE A 30 -6.52 6.46 -25.81
N ARG A 31 -5.76 5.43 -25.44
CA ARG A 31 -5.71 4.15 -26.13
C ARG A 31 -6.97 3.31 -25.91
N GLY A 32 -7.64 3.47 -24.78
CA GLY A 32 -8.81 2.71 -24.37
C GLY A 32 -8.49 1.29 -23.88
N PRO A 33 -9.33 0.72 -23.00
CA PRO A 33 -9.08 -0.56 -22.34
C PRO A 33 -9.04 -1.76 -23.32
N GLU A 34 -9.82 -1.75 -24.39
CA GLU A 34 -9.85 -2.83 -25.39
C GLU A 34 -8.52 -2.98 -26.13
N SER A 35 -7.81 -1.85 -26.32
CA SER A 35 -6.51 -1.86 -26.98
C SER A 35 -5.43 -2.58 -26.17
N MET A 36 -5.69 -2.83 -24.89
CA MET A 36 -4.80 -3.54 -23.98
C MET A 36 -5.04 -5.06 -23.96
N SER A 37 -5.94 -5.58 -24.80
CA SER A 37 -6.33 -7.00 -24.82
C SER A 37 -5.33 -7.95 -25.51
N SER A 38 -4.34 -7.43 -26.25
CA SER A 38 -3.27 -8.26 -26.81
C SER A 38 -2.21 -8.57 -25.76
N LEU A 39 -1.60 -9.77 -25.79
CA LEU A 39 -0.62 -10.19 -24.79
C LEU A 39 0.52 -9.17 -24.53
N PRO A 40 1.16 -8.56 -25.54
CA PRO A 40 2.20 -7.55 -25.30
C PRO A 40 1.66 -6.31 -24.58
N CYS A 41 0.48 -5.82 -24.98
CA CYS A 41 -0.13 -4.67 -24.34
C CYS A 41 -0.59 -5.01 -22.91
N LEU A 42 -1.21 -6.17 -22.70
CA LEU A 42 -1.62 -6.64 -21.38
C LEU A 42 -0.43 -6.76 -20.43
N THR A 43 0.71 -7.27 -20.92
CA THR A 43 1.94 -7.35 -20.12
C THR A 43 2.43 -5.97 -19.70
N ILE A 44 2.37 -4.99 -20.62
CA ILE A 44 2.66 -3.59 -20.27
C ILE A 44 1.69 -3.10 -19.21
N LEU A 45 0.38 -3.31 -19.40
CA LEU A 45 -0.65 -2.91 -18.43
C LEU A 45 -0.35 -3.48 -17.04
N GLU A 46 -0.19 -4.79 -16.92
CA GLU A 46 0.13 -5.49 -15.66
C GLU A 46 1.32 -4.84 -14.93
N SER A 47 2.39 -4.50 -15.66
CA SER A 47 3.58 -3.90 -15.06
C SER A 47 3.38 -2.47 -14.55
N VAL A 48 2.49 -1.69 -15.16
CA VAL A 48 2.38 -0.24 -14.89
C VAL A 48 1.20 0.13 -14.01
N ARG A 49 0.22 -0.77 -13.83
CA ARG A 49 -0.94 -0.54 -12.96
C ARG A 49 -0.56 -0.14 -11.54
N PRO A 50 0.39 -0.81 -10.85
CA PRO A 50 0.75 -0.43 -9.49
C PRO A 50 1.24 1.03 -9.40
N SER A 51 2.13 1.47 -10.30
CA SER A 51 2.67 2.84 -10.24
C SER A 51 1.60 3.89 -10.48
N ILE A 52 0.67 3.64 -11.39
CA ILE A 52 -0.47 4.54 -11.64
C ILE A 52 -1.36 4.64 -10.39
N ILE A 53 -1.73 3.51 -9.79
CA ILE A 53 -2.59 3.48 -8.59
C ILE A 53 -1.90 4.19 -7.42
N PHE A 54 -0.62 3.92 -7.18
CA PHE A 54 0.13 4.57 -6.10
C PHE A 54 0.32 6.07 -6.34
N SER A 55 0.55 6.49 -7.59
CA SER A 55 0.57 7.91 -7.94
C SER A 55 -0.78 8.57 -7.65
N ALA A 56 -1.89 7.93 -8.03
CA ALA A 56 -3.24 8.43 -7.77
C ALA A 56 -3.54 8.52 -6.27
N LEU A 57 -3.12 7.54 -5.47
CA LEU A 57 -3.22 7.57 -4.00
C LEU A 57 -2.47 8.75 -3.40
N LEU A 58 -1.22 8.97 -3.81
CA LEU A 58 -0.40 10.08 -3.29
C LEU A 58 -0.97 11.44 -3.65
N LEU A 59 -1.48 11.57 -4.88
CA LEU A 59 -2.09 12.80 -5.39
C LEU A 59 -3.55 12.97 -4.92
N ARG A 60 -4.13 11.97 -4.25
CA ARG A 60 -5.55 11.93 -3.83
C ARG A 60 -6.50 12.19 -5.00
N GLN A 61 -6.23 11.55 -6.14
CA GLN A 61 -7.00 11.69 -7.38
C GLN A 61 -7.62 10.37 -7.80
N ASN A 62 -8.68 10.42 -8.59
CA ASN A 62 -9.25 9.22 -9.21
C ASN A 62 -8.28 8.64 -10.24
N THR A 63 -8.41 7.34 -10.50
CA THR A 63 -7.68 6.63 -11.56
C THR A 63 -8.64 5.97 -12.53
N ILE A 64 -8.29 5.91 -13.81
CA ILE A 64 -9.07 5.19 -14.83
C ILE A 64 -9.15 3.69 -14.52
N LEU A 65 -8.16 3.17 -13.79
CA LEU A 65 -8.03 1.76 -13.43
C LEU A 65 -9.09 1.28 -12.44
N ALA A 66 -9.83 2.20 -11.79
CA ALA A 66 -10.97 1.88 -10.95
C ALA A 66 -12.20 1.45 -11.78
N SER A 67 -12.28 1.88 -13.04
CA SER A 67 -13.43 1.60 -13.92
C SER A 67 -13.58 0.09 -14.19
N PRO A 68 -14.81 -0.44 -14.20
CA PRO A 68 -15.07 -1.84 -14.56
C PRO A 68 -14.46 -2.25 -15.91
N ASP A 69 -14.46 -1.36 -16.89
CA ASP A 69 -13.91 -1.64 -18.22
C ASP A 69 -12.40 -1.92 -18.15
N TRP A 70 -11.68 -1.11 -17.36
CA TRP A 70 -10.26 -1.26 -17.08
C TRP A 70 -9.91 -2.41 -16.15
N LYS A 71 -10.90 -3.13 -15.60
CA LYS A 71 -10.72 -4.36 -14.81
C LYS A 71 -11.10 -5.63 -15.57
N THR A 72 -11.82 -5.49 -16.69
CA THR A 72 -12.42 -6.62 -17.42
C THR A 72 -11.93 -6.72 -18.87
N LEU A 73 -12.07 -5.66 -19.67
CA LEU A 73 -11.82 -5.70 -21.12
C LEU A 73 -10.38 -6.08 -21.52
N PRO A 74 -9.32 -5.58 -20.86
CA PRO A 74 -7.94 -6.01 -21.16
C PRO A 74 -7.68 -7.51 -20.97
N TRP A 75 -8.49 -8.22 -20.16
CA TRP A 75 -8.28 -9.64 -19.85
C TRP A 75 -9.13 -10.58 -20.70
N VAL A 76 -10.00 -10.07 -21.58
CA VAL A 76 -10.97 -10.87 -22.36
C VAL A 76 -10.30 -12.03 -23.12
N ASN A 77 -9.17 -11.78 -23.77
CA ASN A 77 -8.44 -12.80 -24.55
C ASN A 77 -7.50 -13.68 -23.69
N HIS A 78 -7.29 -13.29 -22.44
CA HIS A 78 -6.25 -13.83 -21.56
C HIS A 78 -6.75 -13.97 -20.11
N ALA A 79 -7.96 -14.49 -19.92
CA ALA A 79 -8.61 -14.56 -18.61
C ALA A 79 -7.75 -15.26 -17.54
N GLY A 80 -6.95 -16.27 -17.92
CA GLY A 80 -6.04 -16.98 -17.03
C GLY A 80 -4.88 -16.14 -16.47
N ARG A 81 -4.62 -14.93 -17.01
CA ARG A 81 -3.64 -13.99 -16.46
C ARG A 81 -4.18 -13.12 -15.32
N LYS A 82 -5.50 -13.15 -15.09
CA LYS A 82 -6.12 -12.46 -13.96
C LYS A 82 -5.92 -13.28 -12.68
N ASP A 83 -4.67 -13.33 -12.22
CA ASP A 83 -4.29 -14.05 -11.02
C ASP A 83 -4.66 -13.30 -9.73
N ALA A 84 -4.31 -13.89 -8.59
CA ALA A 84 -4.60 -13.33 -7.28
C ALA A 84 -4.00 -11.92 -7.09
N MET A 85 -2.80 -11.66 -7.63
CA MET A 85 -2.16 -10.35 -7.54
C MET A 85 -2.92 -9.32 -8.36
N GLN A 86 -3.30 -9.67 -9.60
CA GLN A 86 -4.08 -8.77 -10.45
C GLN A 86 -5.45 -8.45 -9.85
N LEU A 87 -6.10 -9.41 -9.18
CA LEU A 87 -7.36 -9.17 -8.46
C LEU A 87 -7.18 -8.26 -7.24
N LEU A 88 -6.06 -8.38 -6.51
CA LEU A 88 -5.76 -7.46 -5.40
C LEU A 88 -5.49 -6.04 -5.91
N ILE A 89 -4.78 -5.92 -7.04
CA ILE A 89 -4.51 -4.64 -7.70
C ILE A 89 -5.81 -3.99 -8.18
N ASP A 90 -6.81 -4.77 -8.63
CA ASP A 90 -8.14 -4.23 -8.96
C ASP A 90 -8.80 -3.57 -7.75
N ILE A 91 -8.75 -4.20 -6.58
CA ILE A 91 -9.32 -3.65 -5.34
C ILE A 91 -8.56 -2.38 -4.93
N LEU A 92 -7.23 -2.39 -5.02
CA LEU A 92 -6.40 -1.21 -4.75
C LEU A 92 -6.70 -0.05 -5.69
N ALA A 93 -7.08 -0.31 -6.94
CA ALA A 93 -7.45 0.74 -7.88
C ALA A 93 -8.69 1.53 -7.45
N ASP A 94 -9.52 0.99 -6.56
CA ASP A 94 -10.69 1.68 -6.00
C ASP A 94 -10.33 2.62 -4.84
N CYS A 95 -9.22 2.38 -4.16
CA CYS A 95 -8.78 3.16 -3.00
C CYS A 95 -8.56 4.65 -3.29
N PRO A 96 -7.90 5.08 -4.40
CA PRO A 96 -7.72 6.50 -4.72
C PRO A 96 -9.00 7.32 -4.70
N GLY A 97 -10.12 6.75 -5.15
CA GLY A 97 -11.43 7.43 -5.17
C GLY A 97 -11.95 7.77 -3.78
N LEU A 98 -11.60 7.01 -2.74
CA LEU A 98 -11.95 7.32 -1.36
C LEU A 98 -11.26 8.60 -0.88
N PHE A 99 -9.97 8.74 -1.18
CA PHE A 99 -9.18 9.91 -0.77
C PHE A 99 -9.56 11.15 -1.58
N ALA A 100 -9.81 11.01 -2.88
CA ALA A 100 -10.35 12.08 -3.71
C ALA A 100 -11.71 12.58 -3.19
N LEU A 101 -12.61 11.66 -2.82
CA LEU A 101 -13.90 12.01 -2.23
C LEU A 101 -13.73 12.74 -0.91
N ARG A 102 -12.82 12.29 -0.04
CA ARG A 102 -12.52 12.97 1.23
C ARG A 102 -12.05 14.40 1.03
N GLU A 103 -11.12 14.63 0.09
CA GLU A 103 -10.61 15.98 -0.22
C GLU A 103 -11.70 16.90 -0.80
N SER A 104 -12.68 16.34 -1.50
CA SER A 104 -13.78 17.12 -2.06
C SER A 104 -14.79 17.62 -1.02
N LEU A 105 -14.74 17.13 0.23
CA LEU A 105 -15.67 17.53 1.29
C LEU A 105 -15.34 18.94 1.80
N PRO A 106 -16.19 19.95 1.55
CA PRO A 106 -15.90 21.31 1.98
C PRO A 106 -15.85 21.41 3.51
N ALA A 107 -14.83 22.08 4.04
CA ALA A 107 -14.69 22.35 5.48
C ALA A 107 -15.84 23.24 6.02
N THR A 108 -16.45 24.06 5.16
CA THR A 108 -17.52 25.00 5.48
C THR A 108 -18.94 24.43 5.28
N SER A 109 -19.06 23.13 4.97
CA SER A 109 -20.36 22.48 4.79
C SER A 109 -21.18 22.53 6.08
N ALA A 110 -22.52 22.60 5.95
CA ALA A 110 -23.38 22.47 7.11
C ALA A 110 -23.10 21.13 7.82
N GLN A 111 -23.10 21.13 9.16
CA GLN A 111 -22.69 19.97 9.97
C GLN A 111 -23.43 18.68 9.58
N LEU A 112 -24.73 18.78 9.26
CA LEU A 112 -25.54 17.63 8.85
C LEU A 112 -25.14 17.07 7.48
N GLU A 113 -24.85 17.94 6.51
CA GLU A 113 -24.41 17.56 5.17
C GLU A 113 -23.03 16.90 5.23
N ARG A 114 -22.11 17.47 6.02
CA ARG A 114 -20.79 16.91 6.27
C ARG A 114 -20.88 15.52 6.90
N ARG A 115 -21.72 15.37 7.93
CA ARG A 115 -21.95 14.08 8.59
C ARG A 115 -22.49 13.03 7.61
N SER A 116 -23.49 13.40 6.79
CA SER A 116 -24.03 12.49 5.77
C SER A 116 -22.97 12.08 4.74
N ALA A 117 -22.14 13.01 4.28
CA ALA A 117 -21.09 12.72 3.31
C ALA A 117 -19.98 11.83 3.90
N LEU A 118 -19.64 12.00 5.18
CA LEU A 118 -18.71 11.13 5.91
C LEU A 118 -19.25 9.70 6.05
N HIS A 119 -20.54 9.54 6.35
CA HIS A 119 -21.16 8.21 6.37
C HIS A 119 -21.14 7.54 5.00
N GLN A 120 -21.42 8.27 3.91
CA GLN A 120 -21.32 7.71 2.55
C GLN A 120 -19.88 7.31 2.18
N LEU A 121 -18.89 8.12 2.58
CA LEU A 121 -17.48 7.79 2.39
C LEU A 121 -17.08 6.54 3.18
N GLU A 122 -17.56 6.43 4.42
CA GLU A 122 -17.36 5.26 5.27
C GLU A 122 -17.97 3.99 4.68
N GLU A 123 -19.21 4.03 4.18
CA GLU A 123 -19.85 2.90 3.51
C GLU A 123 -19.01 2.39 2.33
N LYS A 124 -18.47 3.31 1.52
CA LYS A 124 -17.57 2.96 0.41
C LYS A 124 -16.25 2.34 0.90
N ALA A 125 -15.69 2.87 1.98
CA ALA A 125 -14.46 2.34 2.56
C ALA A 125 -14.66 0.92 3.13
N TYR A 126 -15.79 0.66 3.81
CA TYR A 126 -16.14 -0.69 4.27
C TYR A 126 -16.41 -1.66 3.13
N ALA A 127 -17.00 -1.21 2.02
CA ALA A 127 -17.17 -2.06 0.84
C ALA A 127 -15.82 -2.53 0.27
N ILE A 128 -14.81 -1.67 0.25
CA ILE A 128 -13.44 -2.03 -0.15
C ILE A 128 -12.80 -2.99 0.88
N LEU A 129 -12.94 -2.72 2.19
CA LEU A 129 -12.46 -3.65 3.23
C LEU A 129 -13.10 -5.04 3.09
N ASN A 130 -14.41 -5.10 2.86
CA ASN A 130 -15.11 -6.37 2.63
C ASN A 130 -14.58 -7.10 1.39
N SER A 131 -14.28 -6.36 0.32
CA SER A 131 -13.66 -6.92 -0.89
C SER A 131 -12.27 -7.49 -0.61
N LEU A 132 -11.45 -6.79 0.18
CA LEU A 132 -10.14 -7.28 0.64
C LEU A 132 -10.28 -8.57 1.46
N TYR A 133 -11.18 -8.60 2.45
CA TYR A 133 -11.41 -9.80 3.26
C TYR A 133 -11.91 -10.99 2.43
N THR A 134 -12.86 -10.75 1.53
CA THR A 134 -13.38 -11.77 0.60
C THR A 134 -12.28 -12.31 -0.30
N TRP A 135 -11.44 -11.43 -0.83
CA TRP A 135 -10.27 -11.81 -1.62
C TRP A 135 -9.28 -12.66 -0.80
N LYS A 136 -9.02 -12.31 0.47
CA LYS A 136 -8.11 -13.11 1.31
C LYS A 136 -8.68 -14.49 1.63
N GLN A 137 -10.00 -14.57 1.82
CA GLN A 137 -10.70 -15.83 2.06
C GLN A 137 -10.70 -16.74 0.82
N SER A 138 -10.75 -16.17 -0.40
CA SER A 138 -10.74 -16.96 -1.63
C SER A 138 -9.41 -17.68 -1.90
N LEU A 139 -8.32 -17.24 -1.27
CA LEU A 139 -7.02 -17.93 -1.30
C LEU A 139 -7.01 -19.23 -0.48
N GLY A 140 -7.99 -19.43 0.41
CA GLY A 140 -8.06 -20.59 1.28
C GLY A 140 -7.02 -20.55 2.40
N ILE A 141 -6.13 -21.55 2.44
CA ILE A 141 -5.12 -21.71 3.50
C ILE A 141 -4.12 -20.56 3.44
N SER A 142 -3.61 -20.13 4.60
CA SER A 142 -2.55 -19.13 4.68
C SER A 142 -1.33 -19.55 3.85
N PRO A 143 -0.84 -18.70 2.93
CA PRO A 143 0.28 -19.03 2.05
C PRO A 143 1.65 -18.93 2.75
N TRP A 144 1.70 -19.16 4.06
CA TRP A 144 2.92 -19.13 4.85
C TRP A 144 2.88 -20.15 5.99
N THR A 145 4.07 -20.54 6.43
CA THR A 145 4.30 -21.27 7.67
C THR A 145 4.98 -20.36 8.69
N GLU A 146 4.77 -20.63 9.98
CA GLU A 146 5.49 -19.91 11.04
C GLU A 146 6.81 -20.60 11.36
N VAL A 147 7.89 -19.80 11.41
CA VAL A 147 9.24 -20.24 11.82
C VAL A 147 9.72 -19.39 13.00
N PRO A 148 10.63 -19.89 13.86
CA PRO A 148 11.14 -19.11 14.98
C PRO A 148 11.74 -17.77 14.54
N SER A 149 11.54 -16.73 15.34
CA SER A 149 12.07 -15.40 15.06
C SER A 149 13.60 -15.40 14.94
N PRO A 150 14.16 -14.84 13.86
CA PRO A 150 15.61 -14.68 13.71
C PRO A 150 16.14 -13.56 14.61
N SER A 151 17.47 -13.49 14.76
CA SER A 151 18.16 -12.44 15.54
C SER A 151 18.00 -11.02 14.97
N SER A 152 17.48 -10.90 13.75
CA SER A 152 17.08 -9.62 13.16
C SER A 152 15.79 -9.08 13.74
N THR A 153 14.97 -9.90 14.43
CA THR A 153 13.70 -9.46 15.03
C THR A 153 13.95 -8.42 16.13
N PRO A 154 13.21 -7.29 16.17
CA PRO A 154 13.34 -6.32 17.24
C PRO A 154 12.97 -6.95 18.58
N GLU A 155 13.69 -6.55 19.62
CA GLU A 155 13.55 -7.08 20.98
C GLU A 155 13.00 -6.01 21.91
N VAL A 156 12.26 -6.44 22.93
CA VAL A 156 11.88 -5.61 24.07
C VAL A 156 12.62 -6.09 25.31
N LYS A 157 13.06 -5.15 26.14
CA LYS A 157 13.65 -5.45 27.45
C LYS A 157 12.56 -5.47 28.50
N ASP A 158 12.51 -6.53 29.29
CA ASP A 158 11.66 -6.56 30.47
C ASP A 158 12.26 -5.75 31.63
N LEU A 159 11.55 -5.70 32.76
CA LEU A 159 11.97 -4.99 33.98
C LEU A 159 13.24 -5.57 34.60
N GLU A 160 13.60 -6.81 34.24
CA GLU A 160 14.76 -7.55 34.72
C GLU A 160 15.96 -7.40 33.75
N GLY A 161 15.77 -6.69 32.64
CA GLY A 161 16.77 -6.43 31.60
C GLY A 161 16.96 -7.57 30.60
N LEU A 162 16.13 -8.63 30.66
CA LEU A 162 16.15 -9.72 29.70
C LEU A 162 15.53 -9.24 28.38
N SER A 163 16.25 -9.47 27.29
CA SER A 163 15.79 -9.09 25.95
C SER A 163 15.02 -10.26 25.35
N THR A 164 13.79 -9.99 24.91
CA THR A 164 12.91 -10.98 24.27
C THR A 164 12.40 -10.44 22.93
N PRO A 165 12.28 -11.28 21.89
CA PRO A 165 11.81 -10.82 20.60
C PRO A 165 10.34 -10.39 20.70
N ILE A 166 9.99 -9.27 20.06
CA ILE A 166 8.63 -8.68 20.11
C ILE A 166 7.58 -9.67 19.57
N TRP A 167 7.95 -10.49 18.59
CA TRP A 167 7.17 -11.64 18.13
C TRP A 167 8.01 -12.91 18.21
N GLN A 168 7.38 -14.04 18.53
CA GLN A 168 8.08 -15.33 18.71
C GLN A 168 8.36 -16.08 17.40
N THR A 169 7.58 -15.77 16.36
CA THR A 169 7.71 -16.41 15.04
C THR A 169 7.58 -15.38 13.92
N VAL A 170 8.17 -15.69 12.76
CA VAL A 170 8.06 -14.93 11.51
C VAL A 170 7.48 -15.81 10.40
N TYR A 171 7.10 -15.20 9.29
CA TYR A 171 6.47 -15.89 8.16
C TYR A 171 7.51 -16.40 7.17
N HIS A 172 7.42 -17.68 6.83
CA HIS A 172 8.12 -18.28 5.71
C HIS A 172 7.12 -18.60 4.60
N PHE A 173 7.36 -18.10 3.39
CA PHE A 173 6.49 -18.29 2.22
C PHE A 173 7.11 -19.27 1.22
N ASP A 174 6.32 -19.83 0.30
CA ASP A 174 6.87 -20.68 -0.77
C ASP A 174 7.53 -19.85 -1.87
N SER A 175 7.12 -18.58 -2.03
CA SER A 175 7.67 -17.67 -3.04
C SER A 175 7.63 -16.19 -2.65
N LEU A 176 8.51 -15.39 -3.28
CA LEU A 176 8.47 -13.93 -3.16
C LEU A 176 7.13 -13.35 -3.68
N TYR A 177 6.51 -14.00 -4.65
CA TYR A 177 5.17 -13.62 -5.12
C TYR A 177 4.13 -13.69 -3.99
N GLN A 178 4.09 -14.79 -3.22
CA GLN A 178 3.21 -14.97 -2.06
C GLN A 178 3.53 -13.98 -0.92
N ALA A 179 4.80 -13.67 -0.70
CA ALA A 179 5.19 -12.66 0.28
C ALA A 179 4.69 -11.26 -0.15
N ASN A 180 4.93 -10.87 -1.42
CA ASN A 180 4.53 -9.57 -1.97
C ASN A 180 3.01 -9.36 -1.93
N ILE A 181 2.25 -10.34 -2.40
CA ILE A 181 0.79 -10.26 -2.44
C ILE A 181 0.18 -10.13 -1.02
N MET A 182 0.75 -10.83 -0.04
CA MET A 182 0.29 -10.75 1.35
C MET A 182 0.69 -9.44 2.02
N SER A 183 1.92 -8.97 1.83
CA SER A 183 2.35 -7.66 2.33
C SER A 183 1.50 -6.54 1.72
N LEU A 184 1.21 -6.61 0.42
CA LEU A 184 0.35 -5.65 -0.27
C LEU A 184 -1.08 -5.66 0.29
N TYR A 185 -1.65 -6.84 0.53
CA TYR A 185 -2.97 -6.99 1.15
C TYR A 185 -3.03 -6.32 2.53
N HIS A 186 -2.07 -6.60 3.41
CA HIS A 186 -2.03 -5.99 4.73
C HIS A 186 -1.81 -4.47 4.63
N GLY A 187 -1.01 -3.99 3.68
CA GLY A 187 -0.87 -2.56 3.40
C GLY A 187 -2.19 -1.91 2.99
N ALA A 188 -2.99 -2.58 2.14
CA ALA A 188 -4.30 -2.11 1.74
C ALA A 188 -5.29 -2.04 2.92
N ILE A 189 -5.27 -3.05 3.80
CA ILE A 189 -6.06 -3.05 5.05
C ILE A 189 -5.71 -1.83 5.90
N ILE A 190 -4.42 -1.58 6.16
CA ILE A 190 -3.98 -0.42 6.95
C ILE A 190 -4.45 0.89 6.30
N LEU A 191 -4.24 1.05 4.99
CA LEU A 191 -4.60 2.26 4.25
C LEU A 191 -6.09 2.61 4.42
N VAL A 192 -6.98 1.64 4.18
CA VAL A 192 -8.44 1.87 4.23
C VAL A 192 -8.93 1.94 5.68
N SER A 193 -8.41 1.09 6.58
CA SER A 193 -8.78 1.16 8.01
C SER A 193 -8.37 2.48 8.65
N ARG A 194 -7.23 3.08 8.29
CA ARG A 194 -6.85 4.42 8.78
C ARG A 194 -7.81 5.51 8.31
N LEU A 195 -8.29 5.40 7.07
CA LEU A 195 -9.33 6.30 6.58
C LEU A 195 -10.61 6.15 7.41
N CYS A 196 -11.09 4.92 7.64
CA CYS A 196 -12.25 4.65 8.49
C CYS A 196 -12.05 5.19 9.91
N LEU A 197 -10.88 4.96 10.52
CA LEU A 197 -10.56 5.49 11.85
C LEU A 197 -10.65 7.03 11.88
N GLY A 198 -10.11 7.70 10.87
CA GLY A 198 -10.18 9.16 10.77
C GLY A 198 -11.61 9.68 10.64
N ILE A 199 -12.49 8.94 9.94
CA ILE A 199 -13.92 9.28 9.81
C ILE A 199 -14.64 9.05 11.14
N GLN A 200 -14.42 7.90 11.77
CA GLN A 200 -15.04 7.52 13.05
C GLN A 200 -14.68 8.49 14.19
N LEU A 201 -13.43 8.96 14.24
CA LEU A 201 -13.01 9.98 15.20
C LEU A 201 -13.69 11.33 14.95
N GLU A 202 -13.98 11.67 13.69
CA GLU A 202 -14.71 12.90 13.35
C GLU A 202 -16.21 12.80 13.66
N LEU A 203 -16.76 11.59 13.58
CA LEU A 203 -18.17 11.30 13.87
C LEU A 203 -18.48 11.06 15.36
N ASP A 204 -17.44 10.96 16.20
CA ASP A 204 -17.48 10.58 17.62
C ASP A 204 -18.15 9.21 17.85
N GLU A 205 -17.67 8.20 17.13
CA GLU A 205 -18.23 6.85 17.15
C GLU A 205 -17.32 5.79 17.81
N ASN A 206 -17.93 4.85 18.54
CA ASN A 206 -17.26 3.89 19.43
C ASN A 206 -16.59 2.69 18.73
N LYS A 207 -16.36 2.70 17.41
CA LYS A 207 -15.72 1.57 16.69
C LYS A 207 -14.19 1.69 16.55
N CYS A 208 -13.59 2.69 17.18
CA CYS A 208 -12.16 3.00 17.00
C CYS A 208 -11.22 1.86 17.44
N GLU A 209 -11.57 1.11 18.50
CA GLU A 209 -10.70 0.06 19.04
C GLU A 209 -10.56 -1.15 18.10
N GLU A 210 -11.65 -1.60 17.49
CA GLU A 210 -11.63 -2.71 16.52
C GLU A 210 -10.79 -2.34 15.29
N ILE A 211 -10.94 -1.10 14.81
CA ILE A 211 -10.18 -0.59 13.66
C ILE A 211 -8.69 -0.47 14.02
N ARG A 212 -8.34 0.02 15.21
CA ARG A 212 -6.96 0.08 15.70
C ARG A 212 -6.34 -1.31 15.83
N ALA A 213 -7.08 -2.28 16.36
CA ALA A 213 -6.63 -3.66 16.45
C ALA A 213 -6.35 -4.26 15.06
N SER A 214 -7.22 -4.01 14.08
CA SER A 214 -7.01 -4.45 12.68
C SER A 214 -5.76 -3.81 12.05
N ILE A 215 -5.56 -2.51 12.23
CA ILE A 215 -4.36 -1.79 11.76
C ILE A 215 -3.10 -2.38 12.39
N ASN A 216 -3.11 -2.61 13.71
CA ASN A 216 -1.98 -3.19 14.43
C ASN A 216 -1.65 -4.60 13.93
N MET A 217 -2.65 -5.48 13.84
CA MET A 217 -2.47 -6.85 13.34
C MET A 217 -1.89 -6.88 11.93
N ALA A 218 -2.40 -6.03 11.02
CA ALA A 218 -1.87 -5.92 9.67
C ALA A 218 -0.43 -5.38 9.66
N GLY A 219 -0.11 -4.40 10.51
CA GLY A 219 1.25 -3.86 10.66
C GLY A 219 2.26 -4.91 11.13
N ILE A 220 1.90 -5.67 12.17
CA ILE A 220 2.71 -6.79 12.67
C ILE A 220 2.85 -7.90 11.62
N ALA A 221 1.80 -8.22 10.86
CA ALA A 221 1.87 -9.21 9.79
C ALA A 221 2.87 -8.80 8.69
N ILE A 222 2.91 -7.51 8.33
CA ILE A 222 3.94 -6.99 7.40
C ILE A 222 5.33 -7.14 8.02
N CYS A 223 5.52 -6.73 9.28
CA CYS A 223 6.82 -6.85 9.96
C CYS A 223 7.31 -8.31 9.97
N ARG A 224 6.44 -9.26 10.35
CA ARG A 224 6.75 -10.70 10.38
C ARG A 224 7.03 -11.30 9.00
N SER A 225 6.75 -10.59 7.90
CA SER A 225 7.12 -11.02 6.54
C SER A 225 8.50 -10.52 6.08
N MET A 226 9.09 -9.54 6.75
CA MET A 226 10.25 -8.80 6.21
C MET A 226 11.54 -9.63 6.17
N ASP A 227 11.79 -10.51 7.13
CA ASP A 227 12.99 -11.35 7.11
C ASP A 227 13.05 -12.20 5.84
N TYR A 228 11.92 -12.81 5.46
CA TYR A 228 11.80 -13.56 4.21
C TYR A 228 12.10 -12.71 2.97
N HIS A 229 11.57 -11.49 2.91
CA HIS A 229 11.85 -10.55 1.81
C HIS A 229 13.33 -10.20 1.76
N MET A 230 13.96 -9.96 2.91
CA MET A 230 15.38 -9.59 2.99
C MET A 230 16.33 -10.75 2.68
N GLU A 231 15.96 -12.00 2.98
CA GLU A 231 16.74 -13.18 2.62
C GLU A 231 16.78 -13.43 1.11
N ARG A 232 15.67 -13.14 0.40
CA ARG A 232 15.54 -13.32 -1.06
C ARG A 232 16.06 -12.13 -1.88
N ARG A 233 16.99 -11.34 -1.32
CA ARG A 233 17.65 -10.13 -1.89
C ARG A 233 18.19 -10.22 -3.32
N GLY A 234 18.28 -11.42 -3.90
CA GLY A 234 18.76 -11.63 -5.27
C GLY A 234 17.83 -11.12 -6.38
N ASP A 235 16.53 -11.03 -6.15
CA ASP A 235 15.53 -10.74 -7.20
C ASP A 235 14.65 -9.53 -6.83
N ASP A 236 14.93 -8.35 -7.40
CA ASP A 236 14.04 -7.17 -7.48
C ASP A 236 13.31 -6.71 -6.19
N ILE A 237 14.06 -6.47 -5.10
CA ILE A 237 13.52 -5.85 -3.86
C ILE A 237 13.09 -4.38 -4.04
N SER A 238 13.41 -3.74 -5.16
CA SER A 238 13.01 -2.36 -5.48
C SER A 238 11.56 -2.20 -5.95
N SER A 239 10.70 -3.20 -5.75
CA SER A 239 9.31 -3.15 -6.17
C SER A 239 8.43 -2.35 -5.19
N LEU A 240 7.47 -1.58 -5.72
CA LEU A 240 6.44 -0.89 -4.92
C LEU A 240 5.68 -1.86 -3.99
N PHE A 241 5.69 -3.16 -4.30
CA PHE A 241 5.13 -4.23 -3.49
C PHE A 241 5.79 -4.42 -2.12
N ILE A 242 6.98 -3.86 -1.87
CA ILE A 242 7.64 -3.90 -0.55
C ILE A 242 7.64 -2.52 0.10
N LEU A 243 7.89 -1.46 -0.66
CA LEU A 243 7.99 -0.10 -0.13
C LEU A 243 6.67 0.42 0.44
N PHE A 244 5.56 0.20 -0.26
CA PHE A 244 4.25 0.62 0.22
C PHE A 244 3.85 -0.11 1.52
N PRO A 245 3.93 -1.46 1.61
CA PRO A 245 3.65 -2.15 2.86
C PRO A 245 4.56 -1.73 4.02
N LEU A 246 5.87 -1.56 3.79
CA LEU A 246 6.79 -1.06 4.82
C LEU A 246 6.36 0.30 5.36
N ARG A 247 5.95 1.22 4.48
CA ARG A 247 5.44 2.53 4.87
C ARG A 247 4.18 2.41 5.72
N MET A 248 3.25 1.53 5.34
CA MET A 248 2.02 1.25 6.08
C MET A 248 2.31 0.63 7.45
N ALA A 249 3.25 -0.32 7.53
CA ALA A 249 3.67 -0.92 8.79
C ALA A 249 4.29 0.11 9.75
N PHE A 250 5.12 1.02 9.22
CA PHE A 250 5.69 2.12 10.00
C PHE A 250 4.59 3.00 10.61
N ASP A 251 3.58 3.38 9.81
CA ASP A 251 2.42 4.14 10.30
C ASP A 251 1.56 3.38 11.31
N ALA A 252 1.45 2.06 11.17
CA ALA A 252 0.57 1.22 11.97
C ALA A 252 1.15 0.88 13.34
N VAL A 253 2.46 0.60 13.41
CA VAL A 253 3.11 0.06 14.62
C VAL A 253 4.46 0.71 14.93
N GLY A 254 5.12 1.33 13.96
CA GLY A 254 6.45 1.92 14.13
C GLY A 254 6.47 3.29 14.80
N ILE A 255 5.37 4.04 14.76
CA ILE A 255 5.24 5.34 15.44
C ILE A 255 5.14 5.14 16.96
N ASP A 256 4.31 4.18 17.38
CA ASP A 256 4.00 3.95 18.80
C ASP A 256 5.00 3.03 19.50
N ASN A 257 5.78 2.24 18.74
CA ASN A 257 6.81 1.35 19.27
C ASN A 257 8.18 1.71 18.69
N ALA A 258 9.05 2.27 19.53
CA ALA A 258 10.37 2.78 19.13
C ALA A 258 11.30 1.69 18.58
N GLU A 259 11.23 0.46 19.11
CA GLU A 259 12.06 -0.66 18.67
C GLU A 259 11.64 -1.13 17.27
N ILE A 260 10.33 -1.32 17.05
CA ILE A 260 9.78 -1.64 15.72
C ILE A 260 10.08 -0.51 14.74
N GLY A 261 9.88 0.75 15.14
CA GLY A 261 10.12 1.92 14.30
C GLY A 261 11.58 2.04 13.86
N SER A 262 12.52 1.81 14.78
CA SER A 262 13.97 1.84 14.47
C SER A 262 14.36 0.68 13.56
N TRP A 263 13.81 -0.50 13.80
CA TRP A 263 14.03 -1.69 12.98
C TRP A 263 13.50 -1.52 11.54
N LEU A 264 12.28 -1.03 11.37
CA LEU A 264 11.71 -0.73 10.05
C LEU A 264 12.55 0.30 9.28
N LYS A 265 13.02 1.35 9.95
CA LYS A 265 13.94 2.34 9.37
C LYS A 265 15.25 1.69 8.94
N ALA A 266 15.81 0.78 9.73
CA ALA A 266 17.02 0.05 9.38
C ALA A 266 16.81 -0.85 8.15
N ILE A 267 15.67 -1.53 8.04
CA ILE A 267 15.31 -2.30 6.83
C ILE A 267 15.26 -1.39 5.60
N LEU A 268 14.58 -0.24 5.71
CA LEU A 268 14.49 0.73 4.62
C LEU A 268 15.86 1.28 4.22
N GLN A 269 16.75 1.54 5.19
CA GLN A 269 18.13 1.94 4.92
C GLN A 269 18.93 0.82 4.22
N GLN A 270 18.72 -0.45 4.58
CA GLN A 270 19.38 -1.57 3.89
C GLN A 270 18.87 -1.74 2.46
N ILE A 271 17.57 -1.55 2.23
CA ILE A 271 16.99 -1.49 0.88
C ILE A 271 17.62 -0.33 0.10
N TYR A 272 17.83 0.83 0.74
CA TYR A 272 18.44 2.01 0.14
C TYR A 272 19.94 1.87 -0.20
N SER A 273 20.70 1.16 0.63
CA SER A 273 22.17 1.02 0.53
C SER A 273 22.66 -0.22 -0.24
N GLY A 274 21.74 -1.10 -0.66
CA GLY A 274 22.06 -2.25 -1.51
C GLY A 274 22.55 -1.85 -2.92
N SER A 275 23.05 -2.83 -3.69
CA SER A 275 23.71 -2.67 -5.01
C SER A 275 22.87 -2.04 -6.14
N ALA A 276 21.66 -1.58 -5.86
CA ALA A 276 20.91 -0.66 -6.69
C ALA A 276 20.71 0.64 -5.92
N GLY A 277 21.71 1.53 -5.98
CA GLY A 277 21.59 2.94 -5.57
C GLY A 277 20.58 3.68 -6.45
N ARG A 278 19.31 3.27 -6.35
CA ARG A 278 18.17 3.81 -7.08
C ARG A 278 17.12 4.15 -6.03
N TRP A 279 16.50 5.31 -6.20
CA TRP A 279 15.23 5.77 -5.58
C TRP A 279 15.31 6.82 -4.46
N ALA A 280 15.36 8.08 -4.89
CA ALA A 280 14.81 9.25 -4.18
C ALA A 280 13.32 9.09 -3.80
N THR A 281 12.57 8.14 -4.39
CA THR A 281 11.14 7.86 -4.10
C THR A 281 10.88 7.33 -2.69
N ALA A 282 11.82 6.60 -2.08
CA ALA A 282 11.68 6.12 -0.70
C ALA A 282 11.63 7.27 0.31
N ARG A 283 12.31 8.39 0.00
CA ARG A 283 12.28 9.61 0.82
C ARG A 283 10.87 10.18 0.90
N TYR A 284 10.15 10.29 -0.23
CA TYR A 284 8.77 10.79 -0.22
C TYR A 284 7.80 9.87 0.51
N LEU A 285 7.96 8.54 0.38
CA LEU A 285 7.11 7.64 1.14
C LEU A 285 7.32 7.89 2.65
N LEU A 286 8.57 8.07 3.11
CA LEU A 286 8.89 8.27 4.52
C LEU A 286 8.66 9.71 5.04
N ASP A 287 8.75 10.73 4.18
CA ASP A 287 8.64 12.16 4.53
C ASP A 287 7.23 12.75 4.33
N ILE A 288 6.20 11.94 4.02
CA ILE A 288 4.80 12.42 4.12
C ILE A 288 4.49 12.61 5.60
N GLN A 289 4.45 13.88 6.02
CA GLN A 289 4.10 14.26 7.38
C GLN A 289 2.79 13.59 7.81
N PRO A 290 2.68 13.15 9.07
CA PRO A 290 1.39 12.78 9.63
C PRO A 290 0.45 13.97 9.44
N LEU A 291 -0.84 13.70 9.18
CA LEU A 291 -1.89 14.71 9.13
C LEU A 291 -1.73 15.63 10.36
N SER A 292 -1.16 16.82 10.15
CA SER A 292 -1.05 17.81 11.20
C SER A 292 -2.45 18.38 11.39
N ASN A 293 -3.19 17.83 12.34
CA ASN A 293 -4.35 18.50 12.92
C ASN A 293 -3.82 19.70 13.71
N ASN A 294 -3.57 20.82 13.04
CA ASN A 294 -3.58 22.14 13.66
C ASN A 294 -3.72 23.21 12.54
N PRO A 295 -4.79 24.00 12.52
CA PRO A 295 -4.81 25.21 11.72
C PRO A 295 -3.82 26.19 12.36
N THR A 296 -2.78 26.57 11.61
CA THR A 296 -1.97 27.73 11.96
C THR A 296 -2.88 28.96 12.03
N PRO A 297 -2.93 29.69 13.15
CA PRO A 297 -3.61 30.98 13.19
C PRO A 297 -2.85 31.98 12.32
N ALA A 298 -3.61 32.82 11.62
CA ALA A 298 -3.11 33.96 10.88
C ALA A 298 -2.43 35.00 11.79
#